data_AF-A0A9X2WFD6-F1
#
_entry.id   AF-A0A9X2WFD6-F1
#
_cell.length_a   1.000
_cell.length_b   1.000
_cell.length_c   1.000
_cell.angle_alpha   90.00
_cell.angle_beta   90.00
_cell.angle_gamma   90.00
#
_symmetry.space_group_name_H-M   'P 1'
#
loop_
_entity.id
_entity.type
_entity.pdbx_description
1 polymer ?
#
loop_
_entity_poly.entity_id
_entity_poly.type
_entity_poly.pdbx_seq_one_letter_code
_entity_poly.pdbx_strand_id
1 'polypeptide(L)' 'MMNCQQATRLMSEAQERPLSLKEQAELKVHTLICSGCRRFGEQMHLLRRFTKASHPQDKDDSNQ' A
#
# COMPACT_ATOMS: atom_id res chain seq x y z
N MET A 1 -2.62 8.08 16.06
CA MET A 1 -1.34 7.34 15.99
C MET A 1 -1.65 5.92 15.58
N MET A 2 -1.38 5.61 14.33
CA MET A 2 -1.50 4.28 13.77
C MET A 2 -0.24 3.49 14.14
N ASN A 3 -0.39 2.23 14.55
CA ASN A 3 0.74 1.36 14.87
C ASN A 3 1.03 0.39 13.70
N CYS A 4 2.22 -0.22 13.71
CA CYS A 4 2.69 -1.04 12.60
C CYS A 4 1.72 -2.18 12.25
N GLN A 5 1.01 -2.75 13.23
CA GLN A 5 0.02 -3.81 13.00
C GLN A 5 -1.21 -3.30 12.25
N GLN A 6 -1.69 -2.09 12.56
CA GLN A 6 -2.76 -1.45 11.80
C GLN A 6 -2.28 -1.10 10.38
N ALA A 7 -1.01 -0.71 10.21
CA ALA A 7 -0.41 -0.44 8.91
C ALA A 7 -0.35 -1.66 8.02
N THR A 8 0.19 -2.77 8.52
CA THR A 8 0.23 -4.01 7.75
C THR A 8 -1.16 -4.55 7.45
N ARG A 9 -2.12 -4.39 8.38
CA ARG A 9 -3.51 -4.76 8.16
C ARG A 9 -4.16 -3.94 7.04
N LEU A 10 -4.05 -2.61 7.07
CA LEU A 10 -4.57 -1.75 6.01
C LEU A 10 -3.89 -2.02 4.66
N MET A 11 -2.58 -2.32 4.65
CA MET A 11 -1.88 -2.73 3.43
C MET A 11 -2.39 -4.05 2.86
N SER A 12 -2.72 -5.01 3.72
CA SER A 12 -3.36 -6.27 3.29
C SER A 12 -4.76 -6.00 2.74
N GLU A 13 -5.57 -5.23 3.46
CA GLU A 13 -6.92 -4.86 3.03
C GLU A 13 -6.89 -4.11 1.69
N ALA A 14 -5.88 -3.28 1.43
CA ALA A 14 -5.71 -2.57 0.16
C ALA A 14 -5.56 -3.50 -1.06
N GLN A 15 -5.23 -4.78 -0.85
CA GLN A 15 -5.18 -5.79 -1.90
C GLN A 15 -6.56 -6.37 -2.21
N GLU A 16 -7.41 -6.48 -1.20
CA GLU A 16 -8.74 -7.11 -1.29
C GLU A 16 -9.83 -6.08 -1.60
N ARG A 17 -9.70 -4.87 -1.04
CA ARG A 17 -10.63 -3.76 -1.20
C ARG A 17 -9.87 -2.45 -1.46
N PRO A 18 -10.47 -1.49 -2.18
CA PRO A 18 -9.95 -0.13 -2.17
C PRO A 18 -10.05 0.46 -0.75
N LEU A 19 -8.96 1.08 -0.29
CA LEU A 19 -8.96 1.85 0.96
C LEU A 19 -9.69 3.18 0.76
N SER A 20 -10.36 3.66 1.79
CA SER A 20 -10.89 5.03 1.83
C SER A 20 -9.76 6.06 1.81
N LEU A 21 -10.06 7.28 1.36
CA LEU A 21 -9.07 8.37 1.30
C LEU A 21 -8.40 8.65 2.65
N LYS A 22 -9.16 8.49 3.75
CA LYS A 22 -8.64 8.63 5.11
C LYS A 22 -7.63 7.54 5.45
N GLU A 23 -7.98 6.28 5.20
CA GLU A 23 -7.10 5.12 5.44
C GLU A 23 -5.81 5.22 4.63
N GLN A 24 -5.91 5.67 3.37
CA GLN A 24 -4.73 5.91 2.53
C GLN A 24 -3.83 6.99 3.09
N ALA A 25 -4.39 8.11 3.56
CA ALA A 25 -3.63 9.21 4.16
C ALA A 25 -2.93 8.76 5.46
N GLU A 26 -3.64 8.06 6.35
CA GLU A 26 -3.07 7.53 7.60
C GLU A 26 -1.92 6.56 7.33
N LEU A 27 -2.08 5.68 6.34
CA LEU A 27 -1.04 4.74 5.92
C LEU A 27 0.18 5.45 5.31
N LYS A 28 -0.04 6.48 4.48
CA LYS A 28 1.02 7.29 3.87
C LYS A 28 1.82 8.04 4.94
N VAL A 29 1.16 8.64 5.93
CA VAL A 29 1.85 9.28 7.06
C VAL A 29 2.66 8.26 7.87
N HIS A 30 2.11 7.08 8.16
CA HIS A 30 2.82 6.07 8.93
C HIS A 30 4.07 5.54 8.20
N THR A 31 3.97 5.28 6.90
CA THR A 31 5.10 4.79 6.08
C THR A 31 6.21 5.82 5.91
N LEU A 32 5.92 7.12 5.98
CA LEU A 32 6.95 8.16 5.99
C LEU A 32 7.80 8.14 7.26
N ILE A 33 7.22 7.72 8.40
CA ILE A 33 7.89 7.71 9.71
C ILE A 33 8.50 6.34 10.00
N CYS A 34 7.86 5.26 9.54
CA CYS A 34 8.28 3.88 9.78
C CYS A 34 8.88 3.26 8.51
N SER A 35 10.21 3.14 8.49
CA SER A 35 10.96 2.50 7.40
C SER A 35 10.58 1.02 7.20
N GLY A 36 10.20 0.31 8.26
CA GLY A 36 9.73 -1.08 8.17
C GLY A 36 8.43 -1.21 7.39
N CYS A 37 7.43 -0.38 7.72
CA CYS A 37 6.17 -0.37 6.99
C CYS A 37 6.33 0.13 5.56
N ARG A 38 7.23 1.10 5.32
CA ARG A 38 7.57 1.55 3.96
C ARG A 38 8.06 0.41 3.07
N ARG A 39 9.06 -0.35 3.54
CA ARG A 39 9.61 -1.49 2.78
C ARG A 39 8.56 -2.57 2.53
N PHE A 40 7.71 -2.84 3.53
CA PHE A 40 6.62 -3.80 3.38
C PHE A 40 5.60 -3.35 2.32
N GLY A 41 5.22 -2.07 2.31
CA GLY A 41 4.36 -1.50 1.26
C GLY A 41 4.98 -1.64 -0.14
N GLU A 42 6.26 -1.30 -0.28
CA GLU A 42 7.01 -1.47 -1.54
C GLU A 42 7.00 -2.93 -2.02
N GLN A 43 7.21 -3.90 -1.12
CA GLN A 43 7.14 -5.33 -1.44
C GLN A 43 5.74 -5.75 -1.92
N MET A 44 4.68 -5.27 -1.26
CA MET A 44 3.29 -5.56 -1.64
C MET A 44 2.96 -5.04 -3.05
N HIS A 45 3.46 -3.85 -3.41
CA HIS A 45 3.32 -3.29 -4.75
C HIS A 45 4.05 -4.11 -5.81
N LEU A 46 5.25 -4.63 -5.51
CA LEU A 46 5.99 -5.51 -6.42
C LEU A 46 5.22 -6.82 -6.66
N LEU A 47 4.70 -7.46 -5.60
CA LEU A 47 3.85 -8.64 -5.71
C LEU A 47 2.64 -8.40 -6.62
N ARG A 48 1.95 -7.25 -6.44
CA ARG A 48 0.84 -6.86 -7.30
C ARG A 48 1.26 -6.61 -8.75
N ARG A 49 2.48 -6.10 -8.97
CA ARG A 49 3.03 -5.89 -10.32
C ARG A 49 3.32 -7.22 -11.02
N PHE A 50 3.83 -8.22 -10.29
CA PHE A 50 4.06 -9.56 -10.87
C PHE A 50 2.76 -10.28 -11.20
N THR A 51 1.74 -10.22 -10.34
CA THR A 51 0.44 -10.83 -10.64
C THR A 51 -0.28 -10.11 -11.79
N LYS A 52 -0.13 -8.79 -11.90
CA LYS A 52 -0.62 -8.02 -13.05
C LYS A 52 0.24 -8.18 -14.30
N ALA A 53 1.51 -8.55 -14.26
CA ALA A 53 2.33 -8.70 -15.48
C ALA A 53 1.78 -9.80 -16.42
N SER A 54 0.95 -10.71 -15.92
CA SER A 54 0.19 -11.67 -16.71
C SER A 54 -1.08 -11.09 -17.39
N HIS A 55 -1.41 -9.81 -17.17
CA HIS A 55 -2.50 -9.04 -17.80
C HIS A 55 -2.11 -7.55 -17.90
N PRO A 56 -1.78 -7.02 -19.09
CA PRO A 56 -1.26 -5.66 -19.24
C PRO A 56 -2.32 -4.63 -18.86
N GLN A 57 -2.31 -4.16 -17.61
CA GLN A 57 -2.96 -2.94 -17.18
C GLN A 57 -1.99 -2.13 -16.34
N ASP A 58 -1.28 -1.26 -17.08
CA ASP A 58 -0.95 0.10 -16.68
C ASP A 58 -2.04 0.68 -15.78
N LYS A 59 -1.69 0.88 -14.50
CA LYS A 59 -2.29 1.84 -13.58
C LYS A 59 -1.20 2.28 -12.62
N ASP A 60 -0.36 3.16 -13.14
CA ASP A 60 0.05 4.33 -12.39
C ASP A 60 -1.24 5.03 -11.92
N ASP A 61 -1.47 5.05 -10.62
CA ASP A 61 -2.48 5.92 -10.02
C ASP A 61 -1.80 6.71 -8.90
N SER A 62 -1.31 7.87 -9.34
CA SER A 62 -1.36 9.14 -8.63
C SER A 62 -0.34 9.35 -7.51
N ASN A 63 0.87 9.89 -7.77
CA ASN A 63 1.22 11.25 -8.22
C ASN A 63 1.57 12.18 -7.04
N GLN A 64 2.49 13.11 -7.35
CA GLN A 64 2.64 14.48 -6.83
C GLN A 64 1.93 14.82 -5.52
#